data_AF-A0A432IDB7-F1
#
_entry.id   AF-A0A432IDB7-F1
#
_cell.length_a   1.000
_cell.length_b   1.000
_cell.length_c   1.000
_cell.angle_alpha   90.00
_cell.angle_beta   90.00
_cell.angle_gamma   90.00
#
_symmetry.space_group_name_H-M   'P 1'
#
loop_
_entity.id
_entity.type
_entity.pdbx_description
1 polymer ?
#
loop_
_entity_poly.entity_id
_entity_poly.type
_entity_poly.pdbx_seq_one_letter_code
_entity_poly.pdbx_strand_id
1 'polypeptide(L)'
;MINKKFQENSFIKMAALSALLFFVVVLIIEAVFGLFKGQQISEALSKYSNTGYLTGKIIGAIVYGLVISYFYKRKAKKVSENQKK
;
A
#
# COMPACT_ATOMS: atom_id res chain seq x y z
N MET A 1 23.90 -1.50 2.52
CA MET A 1 23.35 -1.87 3.86
C MET A 1 21.83 -2.13 3.87
N ILE A 2 21.04 -1.54 2.96
CA ILE A 2 19.56 -1.70 2.91
C ILE A 2 19.12 -3.14 2.57
N ASN A 3 19.90 -3.88 1.78
CA ASN A 3 19.52 -5.23 1.31
C ASN A 3 19.51 -6.33 2.40
N LYS A 4 20.21 -6.16 3.53
CA LYS A 4 20.30 -7.21 4.56
C LYS A 4 19.04 -7.23 5.47
N LYS A 5 18.51 -6.06 5.86
CA LYS A 5 17.26 -5.96 6.64
C LYS A 5 16.01 -6.36 5.85
N PHE A 6 16.05 -6.29 4.52
CA PHE A 6 14.94 -6.73 3.66
C PHE A 6 14.80 -8.27 3.59
N GLN A 7 15.86 -9.04 3.84
CA GLN A 7 15.77 -10.51 3.87
C GLN A 7 15.23 -11.06 5.19
N GLU A 8 15.34 -10.32 6.30
CA GLU A 8 14.86 -10.78 7.62
C GLU A 8 13.38 -10.49 7.87
N ASN A 9 12.80 -9.50 7.20
CA ASN A 9 11.39 -9.19 7.37
C ASN A 9 10.52 -10.16 6.55
N SER A 10 9.67 -10.91 7.25
CA SER A 10 8.71 -11.83 6.64
C SER A 10 7.89 -11.12 5.55
N PHE A 11 7.71 -11.78 4.40
CA PHE A 11 6.95 -11.30 3.25
C PHE A 11 5.60 -10.67 3.64
N ILE A 12 4.91 -11.28 4.61
CA ILE A 12 3.63 -10.82 5.12
C ILE A 12 3.76 -9.45 5.79
N LYS A 13 4.85 -9.19 6.54
CA LYS A 13 5.10 -7.90 7.18
C LYS A 13 5.32 -6.80 6.14
N MET A 14 6.07 -7.07 5.07
CA MET A 14 6.24 -6.10 3.97
C MET A 14 4.94 -5.84 3.23
N ALA A 15 4.16 -6.89 2.97
CA ALA A 15 2.86 -6.75 2.30
C ALA A 15 1.89 -5.94 3.14
N ALA A 16 1.80 -6.22 4.45
CA ALA A 16 0.96 -5.47 5.38
C ALA A 16 1.40 -4.01 5.50
N LEU A 17 2.71 -3.74 5.65
CA LEU A 17 3.22 -2.37 5.75
C LEU A 17 2.95 -1.58 4.46
N SER A 18 3.17 -2.20 3.30
CA SER A 18 2.94 -1.58 2.00
C SER A 18 1.46 -1.34 1.73
N ALA A 19 0.60 -2.28 2.11
CA ALA A 19 -0.85 -2.13 2.03
C ALA A 19 -1.33 -0.97 2.92
N LEU A 20 -0.84 -0.90 4.16
CA LEU A 20 -1.21 0.16 5.10
C LEU A 20 -0.75 1.54 4.63
N LEU A 21 0.50 1.66 4.16
CA LEU A 21 1.01 2.89 3.56
C LEU A 21 0.20 3.33 2.35
N PHE A 22 -0.10 2.40 1.43
CA PHE A 22 -0.92 2.70 0.26
C PHE A 22 -2.31 3.15 0.64
N PHE A 23 -2.94 2.49 1.61
CA PHE A 23 -4.25 2.86 2.13
C PHE A 23 -4.24 4.30 2.64
N VAL A 24 -3.30 4.65 3.52
CA VAL A 24 -3.19 6.01 4.09
C VAL A 24 -2.96 7.05 2.99
N VAL A 25 -2.06 6.77 2.04
CA VAL A 25 -1.79 7.69 0.92
C VAL A 25 -3.04 7.93 0.08
N VAL A 26 -3.80 6.87 -0.22
CA VAL A 26 -5.06 7.00 -0.97
C VAL A 26 -6.07 7.87 -0.21
N LEU A 27 -6.18 7.72 1.11
CA LEU A 27 -7.07 8.56 1.91
C LEU A 27 -6.64 10.02 1.92
N ILE A 28 -5.34 10.30 2.02
CA ILE A 28 -4.79 11.66 1.98
C ILE A 28 -5.06 12.28 0.61
N ILE A 29 -4.78 11.56 -0.49
CA ILE A 29 -5.03 12.03 -1.85
C ILE A 29 -6.51 12.38 -2.01
N GLU A 30 -7.42 11.52 -1.55
CA GLU A 30 -8.85 11.79 -1.65
C GLU A 30 -9.32 12.95 -0.79
N ALA A 31 -8.79 13.10 0.43
CA ALA A 31 -9.09 14.25 1.26
C ALA A 31 -8.66 15.54 0.57
N VAL A 32 -7.44 15.56 0.01
CA VAL A 32 -6.92 16.71 -0.76
C VAL A 32 -7.77 16.99 -1.99
N PHE A 33 -8.09 15.97 -2.80
CA PHE A 33 -8.97 16.12 -3.98
C PHE A 33 -10.38 16.58 -3.60
N GLY A 34 -10.92 16.11 -2.47
CA GLY A 34 -12.22 16.55 -1.95
C GLY A 34 -12.20 18.03 -1.59
N LEU A 35 -11.15 18.49 -0.93
CA LEU A 35 -10.95 19.91 -0.61
C LEU A 35 -10.81 20.75 -1.89
N PHE A 36 -10.06 20.29 -2.89
CA PHE A 36 -9.94 20.99 -4.18
C PHE A 36 -11.26 21.06 -4.96
N LYS A 37 -12.17 20.11 -4.75
CA LYS A 37 -13.52 20.12 -5.33
C LYS A 37 -14.53 20.94 -4.53
N GLY A 38 -14.11 21.60 -3.46
CA GLY A 38 -14.99 22.40 -2.59
C GLY A 38 -15.91 21.55 -1.71
N GLN A 39 -15.63 20.25 -1.53
CA GLN A 39 -16.40 19.42 -0.61
C GLN A 39 -16.11 19.82 0.84
N GLN A 40 -17.17 19.87 1.66
CA GLN A 40 -17.00 20.04 3.09
C GLN A 40 -16.38 18.78 3.71
N ILE A 41 -15.57 18.97 4.75
CA ILE A 41 -14.91 17.86 5.46
C ILE A 41 -15.93 16.83 5.96
N SER A 42 -17.16 17.26 6.30
CA SER A 42 -18.27 16.37 6.70
C SER A 42 -18.73 15.42 5.60
N GLU A 43 -18.80 15.88 4.34
CA GLU A 43 -19.15 15.06 3.17
C GLU A 43 -18.03 14.08 2.79
N ALA A 44 -16.78 14.45 3.05
CA ALA A 44 -15.65 13.53 2.90
C ALA A 44 -15.73 12.43 3.97
N LEU A 45 -16.03 12.79 5.23
CA LEU A 45 -16.23 11.86 6.34
C LEU A 45 -17.43 10.92 6.15
N SER A 46 -18.52 11.38 5.54
CA SER A 46 -19.70 10.54 5.25
C SER A 46 -19.45 9.46 4.20
N LYS A 47 -18.35 9.53 3.42
CA LYS A 47 -17.94 8.44 2.53
C LYS A 47 -17.31 7.29 3.31
N TYR A 48 -16.68 7.57 4.44
CA TYR A 48 -16.08 6.55 5.30
C TYR A 48 -17.11 5.80 6.16
N SER A 49 -18.30 6.36 6.37
CA SER A 49 -19.41 5.62 6.99
C SER A 49 -20.07 4.63 6.03
N ASN A 50 -19.78 4.69 4.72
CA ASN A 50 -20.22 3.69 3.77
C ASN A 50 -19.27 2.48 3.80
N THR A 51 -19.77 1.36 4.32
CA THR A 51 -19.03 0.10 4.40
C THR A 51 -18.50 -0.37 3.05
N GLY A 52 -19.26 -0.20 1.96
CA GLY A 52 -18.84 -0.61 0.62
C GLY A 52 -17.64 0.21 0.12
N TYR A 53 -17.60 1.50 0.44
CA TYR A 53 -16.48 2.38 0.11
C TYR A 53 -15.21 1.95 0.86
N LEU A 54 -15.32 1.73 2.16
CA LEU A 54 -14.20 1.33 3.00
C LEU A 54 -13.65 -0.06 2.58
N THR A 55 -14.53 -1.01 2.32
CA THR A 55 -14.16 -2.36 1.87
C THR A 55 -13.44 -2.32 0.54
N GLY A 56 -13.90 -1.54 -0.43
CA GLY A 56 -13.20 -1.37 -1.72
C GLY A 56 -11.78 -0.84 -1.56
N LYS A 57 -11.59 0.13 -0.66
CA LYS A 57 -10.27 0.70 -0.33
C LYS A 57 -9.36 -0.32 0.34
N ILE A 58 -9.89 -1.09 1.28
CA ILE A 58 -9.15 -2.14 2.00
C ILE A 58 -8.70 -3.23 1.02
N ILE A 59 -9.60 -3.71 0.15
CA ILE A 59 -9.27 -4.73 -0.86
C ILE A 59 -8.18 -4.21 -1.80
N GLY A 60 -8.33 -2.97 -2.31
CA GLY A 60 -7.33 -2.36 -3.18
C GLY A 60 -5.95 -2.26 -2.50
N ALA A 61 -5.91 -1.88 -1.23
CA ALA A 61 -4.68 -1.81 -0.44
C ALA A 61 -4.04 -3.19 -0.24
N ILE A 62 -4.83 -4.23 0.06
CA ILE A 62 -4.34 -5.60 0.21
C ILE A 62 -3.75 -6.10 -1.10
N VAL A 63 -4.46 -5.92 -2.22
CA VAL A 63 -3.99 -6.32 -3.55
C VAL A 63 -2.69 -5.62 -3.90
N TYR A 64 -2.61 -4.30 -3.70
CA TYR A 64 -1.39 -3.53 -3.94
C TYR A 64 -0.22 -4.03 -3.08
N GLY A 65 -0.45 -4.23 -1.78
CA GLY A 65 0.56 -4.74 -0.84
C GLY A 65 1.10 -6.11 -1.23
N LEU A 66 0.23 -7.01 -1.70
CA LEU A 66 0.63 -8.33 -2.19
C LEU A 66 1.43 -8.25 -3.50
N VAL A 67 0.97 -7.46 -4.47
CA VAL A 67 1.62 -7.30 -5.77
C VAL A 67 3.01 -6.69 -5.61
N ILE A 68 3.14 -5.61 -4.83
CA ILE A 68 4.41 -4.94 -4.64
C ILE A 68 5.40 -5.84 -3.88
N SER A 69 4.93 -6.54 -2.85
CA SER A 69 5.77 -7.47 -2.09
C SER A 69 6.23 -8.64 -2.94
N TYR A 70 5.37 -9.15 -3.83
CA TYR A 70 5.75 -10.18 -4.79
C TYR A 70 6.80 -9.67 -5.78
N PHE A 71 6.64 -8.44 -6.28
CA PHE A 71 7.61 -7.81 -7.17
C PHE A 71 8.98 -7.64 -6.50
N TYR A 72 9.01 -7.17 -5.24
CA TYR A 72 10.24 -7.06 -4.46
C TYR A 72 10.89 -8.43 -4.19
N LYS A 73 10.09 -9.45 -3.83
CA LYS A 73 10.58 -10.82 -3.63
C LYS A 73 11.22 -11.38 -4.90
N ARG A 74 10.59 -11.15 -6.06
CA ARG A 74 11.10 -11.60 -7.37
C ARG A 74 12.38 -10.86 -7.77
N LYS A 75 12.46 -9.55 -7.51
CA LYS A 75 13.65 -8.74 -7.78
C LYS A 75 14.83 -9.14 -6.90
N ALA A 76 14.59 -9.41 -5.61
CA ALA A 76 15.62 -9.88 -4.68
C ALA A 76 16.25 -11.21 -5.14
N LYS A 77 15.44 -12.15 -5.67
CA LYS A 77 15.93 -13.42 -6.20
C LYS A 77 16.85 -13.24 -7.42
N LYS A 78 16.49 -12.36 -8.36
CA LYS A 78 17.31 -12.04 -9.54
C LYS A 78 18.64 -11.38 -9.18
N VAL A 79 18.65 -10.49 -8.17
CA VAL A 79 19.89 -9.83 -7.71
C VAL A 79 20.85 -10.85 -7.07
N SER A 80 20.33 -11.83 -6.32
CA SER A 80 21.18 -12.89 -5.74
C SER A 80 21.76 -13.86 -6.77
N GLU A 81 21.08 -14.11 -7.90
CA GLU A 81 21.61 -14.97 -8.98
C GLU A 81 22.73 -14.29 -9.77
N ASN A 82 22.63 -12.99 -10.02
CA ASN A 82 23.67 -12.21 -10.72
C ASN A 82 24.93 -11.96 -9.89
N GLN A 83 24.90 -12.18 -8.57
CA GLN A 83 26.08 -12.07 -7.69
C GLN A 83 26.83 -13.41 -7.53
N LYS A 84 26.31 -14.51 -8.11
CA LYS A 84 26.93 -15.85 -8.12
C LYS A 84 27.57 -16.23 -9.47
N LYS A 85 27.41 -15.39 -10.49
CA LYS A 85 28.16 -15.46 -11.75
C LYS A 85 29.31 -14.46 -11.70
#